data_AF-A0A0A0YUL5-F1
#
_entry.id   AF-A0A0A0YUL5-F1
#
_cell.length_a   1.000
_cell.length_b   1.000
_cell.length_c   1.000
_cell.angle_alpha   90.00
_cell.angle_beta   90.00
_cell.angle_gamma   90.00
#
_symmetry.space_group_name_H-M   'P 1'
#
loop_
_entity.id
_entity.type
_entity.pdbx_description
1 polymer ?
#
loop_
_entity_poly.entity_id
_entity_poly.type
_entity_poly.pdbx_seq_one_letter_code
_entity_poly.pdbx_strand_id
1 'polypeptide(L)'
;FNYALKRTSGEFIVTLDSDHIPTRAFLQLTMGWMIGDPKIALMQTPHDFYSPDPFQRNLATGFRTPPESNLFYGVVQDGNDFWDATFFCGSCAILRREAMEGIGGFATQTVTEDAHTALRMQRQGWSTAYLRIPLAGGLATERLITHIGQRVRW
;
A
#
# COMPACT_ATOMS: atom_id res chain seq x y z
N PHE A 1 -10.14 -10.43 -0.96
CA PHE A 1 -10.41 -9.56 -2.12
C PHE A 1 -11.13 -10.23 -3.30
N ASN A 2 -10.61 -11.31 -3.89
CA ASN A 2 -11.17 -11.92 -5.11
C ASN A 2 -12.68 -12.27 -5.06
N TYR A 3 -13.21 -12.69 -3.90
CA TYR A 3 -14.64 -12.94 -3.76
C TYR A 3 -15.48 -11.65 -3.92
N ALA A 4 -15.04 -10.54 -3.32
CA ALA A 4 -15.71 -9.25 -3.43
C ALA A 4 -15.61 -8.67 -4.85
N LEU A 5 -14.51 -8.91 -5.56
CA LEU A 5 -14.37 -8.50 -6.96
C LEU A 5 -15.48 -9.06 -7.85
N LYS A 6 -15.90 -10.31 -7.62
CA LYS A 6 -17.00 -10.96 -8.36
C LYS A 6 -18.39 -10.41 -8.03
N ARG A 7 -18.51 -9.57 -6.99
CA ARG A 7 -19.77 -9.01 -6.48
C ARG A 7 -19.87 -7.50 -6.67
N THR A 8 -18.87 -6.87 -7.28
CA THR A 8 -18.74 -5.42 -7.43
C THR A 8 -18.35 -5.08 -8.87
N SER A 9 -18.69 -3.86 -9.32
CA SER A 9 -18.49 -3.41 -10.70
C SER A 9 -17.75 -2.07 -10.83
N GLY A 10 -17.25 -1.51 -9.73
CA GLY A 10 -16.56 -0.22 -9.75
C GLY A 10 -15.22 -0.29 -10.51
N GLU A 11 -14.96 0.68 -11.38
CA GLU A 11 -13.75 0.75 -12.24
C GLU A 11 -12.44 0.75 -11.45
N PHE A 12 -12.46 1.35 -10.25
CA PHE A 12 -11.32 1.42 -9.34
C PHE A 12 -11.64 0.71 -8.04
N ILE A 13 -10.63 0.08 -7.45
CA ILE A 13 -10.73 -0.69 -6.22
C ILE A 13 -9.79 -0.07 -5.20
N VAL A 14 -10.33 0.40 -4.09
CA VAL A 14 -9.53 0.88 -2.96
C VAL A 14 -9.28 -0.29 -2.01
N THR A 15 -8.03 -0.48 -1.59
CA THR A 15 -7.66 -1.45 -0.56
C THR A 15 -7.22 -0.72 0.70
N LEU A 16 -7.87 -1.06 1.81
CA LEU A 16 -7.58 -0.57 3.15
C LEU A 16 -7.69 -1.74 4.11
N ASP A 17 -6.70 -1.88 4.98
CA ASP A 17 -6.80 -2.79 6.12
C ASP A 17 -7.82 -2.25 7.13
N SER A 18 -8.34 -3.14 7.97
CA SER A 18 -9.39 -2.81 8.95
C SER A 18 -8.97 -1.76 9.99
N ASP A 19 -7.68 -1.54 10.15
CA ASP A 19 -7.08 -0.58 11.08
C ASP A 19 -6.63 0.72 10.41
N HIS A 20 -6.67 0.81 9.07
CA HIS A 20 -6.30 2.00 8.32
C HIS A 20 -7.51 2.89 8.04
N ILE A 21 -7.51 4.08 8.66
CA ILE A 21 -8.59 5.06 8.52
C ILE A 21 -8.17 6.10 7.47
N PRO A 22 -8.84 6.18 6.31
CA PRO A 22 -8.50 7.14 5.28
C PRO A 22 -8.94 8.56 5.66
N THR A 23 -8.17 9.54 5.22
CA THR A 23 -8.56 10.95 5.25
C THR A 23 -9.65 11.23 4.21
N ARG A 24 -10.42 12.30 4.41
CA ARG A 24 -11.43 12.75 3.43
C ARG A 24 -10.84 13.07 2.05
N ALA A 25 -9.56 13.43 2.01
CA ALA A 25 -8.85 13.81 0.79
C ALA A 25 -8.30 12.60 0.01
N PHE A 26 -8.39 11.37 0.54
CA PHE A 26 -7.74 10.19 -0.04
C PHE A 26 -8.01 10.05 -1.54
N LEU A 27 -9.28 9.98 -1.95
CA LEU A 27 -9.65 9.87 -3.36
C LEU A 27 -9.39 11.16 -4.15
N GLN A 28 -9.56 12.33 -3.53
CA GLN A 28 -9.40 13.62 -4.19
C GLN A 28 -7.97 13.85 -4.67
N LEU A 29 -6.99 13.38 -3.92
CA LEU A 29 -5.57 13.58 -4.23
C LEU A 29 -4.96 12.44 -5.08
N THR A 30 -5.57 11.26 -5.09
CA THR A 30 -5.04 10.07 -5.78
C THR A 30 -5.67 9.83 -7.15
N MET A 31 -7.00 9.95 -7.28
CA MET A 31 -7.73 9.52 -8.48
C MET A 31 -7.36 10.32 -9.73
N GLY A 32 -7.01 11.60 -9.58
CA GLY A 32 -6.66 12.47 -10.71
C GLY A 32 -5.48 11.93 -11.54
N TRP A 33 -4.50 11.30 -10.89
CA TRP A 33 -3.35 10.69 -11.56
C TRP A 33 -3.75 9.50 -12.42
N MET A 34 -4.59 8.60 -11.88
CA MET A 34 -5.04 7.41 -12.62
C MET A 34 -6.02 7.75 -13.74
N ILE A 35 -6.75 8.87 -13.64
CA ILE A 35 -7.59 9.37 -14.73
C ILE A 35 -6.72 10.04 -15.79
N GLY A 36 -5.70 10.81 -15.38
CA GLY A 36 -4.79 11.51 -16.28
C GLY A 36 -3.89 10.58 -17.09
N ASP A 37 -3.45 9.47 -16.50
CA ASP A 37 -2.71 8.41 -17.18
C ASP A 37 -3.45 7.06 -17.08
N PRO A 38 -4.06 6.59 -18.20
CA PRO A 38 -4.78 5.33 -18.21
C PRO A 38 -3.87 4.13 -17.96
N LYS A 39 -2.54 4.22 -18.14
CA LYS A 39 -1.61 3.10 -17.90
C LYS A 39 -1.33 2.87 -16.43
N ILE A 40 -1.60 3.81 -15.54
CA ILE A 40 -1.42 3.61 -14.11
C ILE A 40 -2.49 2.61 -13.63
N ALA A 41 -2.04 1.42 -13.23
CA ALA A 41 -2.89 0.38 -12.67
C ALA A 41 -2.90 0.38 -11.14
N LEU A 42 -1.86 0.92 -10.51
CA LEU A 42 -1.70 0.98 -9.07
C LEU A 42 -1.29 2.39 -8.66
N MET A 43 -2.02 2.99 -7.72
CA MET A 43 -1.61 4.19 -6.99
C MET A 43 -1.45 3.85 -5.51
N GLN A 44 -0.22 3.86 -5.00
CA GLN A 44 0.10 3.56 -3.61
C GLN A 44 0.35 4.87 -2.83
N THR A 45 -0.11 4.91 -1.59
CA THR A 45 0.20 5.99 -0.63
C THR A 45 0.95 5.43 0.59
N PRO A 46 1.73 6.24 1.33
CA PRO A 46 2.42 5.81 2.54
C PRO A 46 1.52 5.09 3.55
N HIS A 47 2.06 4.08 4.23
CA HIS A 47 1.48 3.59 5.49
C HIS A 47 1.98 4.47 6.62
N ASP A 48 1.12 5.36 7.08
CA ASP A 48 1.37 6.20 8.25
C ASP A 48 0.66 5.60 9.46
N PHE A 49 1.33 5.58 10.61
CA PHE A 49 0.80 5.00 11.84
C PHE A 49 0.73 6.07 12.91
N TYR A 50 -0.47 6.31 13.46
CA TYR A 50 -0.65 7.30 14.52
C TYR A 50 -0.32 6.75 15.91
N SER A 51 -0.26 5.42 16.06
CA SER A 51 0.19 4.77 17.29
C SER A 51 1.68 4.40 17.19
N PRO A 52 2.45 4.54 18.28
CA PRO A 52 3.86 4.17 18.27
C PRO A 52 4.04 2.66 18.26
N ASP A 53 4.98 2.18 17.47
CA ASP A 53 5.43 0.78 17.49
C ASP A 53 6.18 0.47 18.81
N PRO A 54 6.48 -0.81 19.12
CA PRO A 54 7.12 -1.18 20.38
C PRO A 54 8.53 -0.60 20.55
N PHE A 55 9.29 -0.36 19.48
CA PHE A 55 10.60 0.28 19.58
C PHE A 55 10.45 1.77 19.91
N GLN A 56 9.54 2.45 19.22
CA GLN A 56 9.27 3.86 19.48
C GLN A 56 8.73 4.09 20.90
N ARG A 57 7.88 3.19 21.40
CA ARG A 57 7.31 3.27 22.75
C ARG A 57 8.29 2.87 23.85
N ASN A 58 9.09 1.83 23.65
CA ASN A 58 9.89 1.23 24.74
C ASN A 58 11.32 1.79 24.85
N LEU A 59 11.85 2.44 23.82
CA LEU A 59 13.21 3.02 23.84
C LEU A 59 13.19 4.49 24.25
N ALA A 60 14.20 4.90 25.04
CA ALA A 60 14.34 6.27 25.56
C ALA A 60 14.41 7.35 24.46
N THR A 61 14.90 6.99 23.26
CA THR A 61 15.01 7.89 22.10
C THR A 61 13.87 7.72 21.10
N GLY A 62 12.92 6.82 21.33
CA GLY A 62 11.97 6.37 20.32
C GLY A 62 11.20 7.53 19.65
N PHE A 63 10.60 8.44 20.42
CA PHE A 63 9.87 9.60 19.87
C PHE A 63 10.75 10.65 19.18
N ARG A 64 12.08 10.61 19.35
CA ARG A 64 13.03 11.51 18.67
C ARG A 64 13.57 10.92 17.37
N THR A 65 13.38 9.62 17.17
CA THR A 65 13.81 8.90 15.98
C THR A 65 12.61 8.69 15.06
N PRO A 66 12.73 8.94 13.75
CA PRO A 66 11.67 8.58 12.81
C PRO A 66 11.33 7.08 12.89
N PRO A 67 10.06 6.70 12.71
CA PRO A 67 9.67 5.30 12.65
C PRO A 67 10.40 4.54 11.55
N GLU A 68 10.58 3.23 11.73
CA GLU A 68 11.25 2.35 10.76
C GLU A 68 10.61 2.44 9.36
N SER A 69 9.28 2.51 9.30
CA SER A 69 8.51 2.59 8.05
C SER A 69 8.85 3.84 7.22
N ASN A 70 9.36 4.89 7.85
CA ASN A 70 9.72 6.15 7.18
C ASN A 70 10.92 5.98 6.24
N LEU A 71 11.78 4.97 6.42
CA LEU A 71 12.81 4.66 5.44
C LEU A 71 12.18 4.19 4.12
N PHE A 72 11.24 3.24 4.22
CA PHE A 72 10.62 2.62 3.04
C PHE A 72 9.62 3.55 2.36
N TYR A 73 8.64 4.06 3.11
CA TYR A 73 7.59 4.95 2.56
C TYR A 73 8.05 6.41 2.41
N GLY A 74 9.13 6.80 3.10
CA GLY A 74 9.80 8.06 2.80
C GLY A 74 10.66 7.89 1.57
N VAL A 75 11.89 7.39 1.72
CA VAL A 75 12.90 7.49 0.67
C VAL A 75 12.76 6.43 -0.41
N VAL A 76 12.57 5.16 -0.04
CA VAL A 76 12.71 4.04 -0.98
C VAL A 76 11.58 3.96 -2.00
N GLN A 77 10.31 4.05 -1.57
CA GLN A 77 9.16 3.93 -2.47
C GLN A 77 9.13 5.04 -3.53
N ASP A 78 9.42 6.27 -3.13
CA ASP A 78 9.53 7.39 -4.06
C ASP A 78 10.71 7.22 -5.04
N GLY A 79 11.81 6.64 -4.58
CA GLY A 79 12.93 6.27 -5.46
C GLY A 79 12.57 5.15 -6.44
N ASN A 80 11.74 4.19 -6.02
CA ASN A 80 11.24 3.13 -6.88
C ASN A 80 10.23 3.66 -7.89
N ASP A 81 9.42 4.64 -7.51
CA ASP A 81 8.44 5.29 -8.39
C ASP A 81 9.08 5.93 -9.61
N PHE A 82 10.27 6.53 -9.43
CA PHE A 82 11.06 7.06 -10.54
C PHE A 82 11.36 6.01 -11.64
N TRP A 83 11.39 4.73 -11.27
CA TRP A 83 11.64 3.61 -12.18
C TRP A 83 10.39 2.81 -12.53
N ASP A 84 9.19 3.36 -12.34
CA ASP A 84 7.90 2.67 -12.54
C ASP A 84 7.83 1.35 -11.76
N ALA A 85 8.40 1.35 -10.55
CA ALA A 85 8.62 0.16 -9.73
C ALA A 85 7.98 0.26 -8.34
N THR A 86 6.94 1.08 -8.20
CA THR A 86 6.21 1.23 -6.94
C THR A 86 5.59 -0.09 -6.49
N PHE A 87 5.86 -0.47 -5.25
CA PHE A 87 5.32 -1.70 -4.66
C PHE A 87 3.88 -1.51 -4.18
N PHE A 88 3.05 -2.53 -4.41
CA PHE A 88 1.76 -2.64 -3.72
C PHE A 88 1.98 -3.25 -2.34
N CYS A 89 1.53 -2.55 -1.30
CA CYS A 89 1.74 -2.92 0.10
C CYS A 89 0.46 -3.40 0.80
N GLY A 90 -0.52 -3.92 0.05
CA GLY A 90 -1.77 -4.49 0.57
C GLY A 90 -2.85 -3.46 0.96
N SER A 91 -2.45 -2.34 1.55
CA SER A 91 -3.34 -1.28 2.03
C SER A 91 -2.91 0.10 1.52
N CYS A 92 -3.79 1.10 1.67
CA CYS A 92 -3.59 2.49 1.29
C CYS A 92 -3.30 2.65 -0.21
N ALA A 93 -3.99 1.86 -1.04
CA ALA A 93 -3.78 1.84 -2.48
C ALA A 93 -5.09 1.84 -3.27
N ILE A 94 -4.99 2.29 -4.52
CA ILE A 94 -6.05 2.21 -5.52
C ILE A 94 -5.55 1.36 -6.68
N LEU A 95 -6.39 0.42 -7.11
CA LEU A 95 -6.13 -0.51 -8.20
C LEU A 95 -7.14 -0.28 -9.32
N ARG A 96 -6.67 -0.30 -10.57
CA ARG A 96 -7.55 -0.32 -11.74
C ARG A 96 -8.11 -1.72 -11.93
N ARG A 97 -9.43 -1.84 -12.01
CA ARG A 97 -10.11 -3.13 -12.17
C ARG A 97 -9.68 -3.86 -13.44
N GLU A 98 -9.59 -3.15 -14.56
CA GLU A 98 -9.20 -3.74 -15.84
C GLU A 98 -7.84 -4.45 -15.75
N ALA A 99 -6.84 -3.79 -15.16
CA ALA A 99 -5.52 -4.38 -14.92
C ALA A 99 -5.62 -5.60 -13.99
N MET A 100 -6.39 -5.50 -12.91
CA MET A 100 -6.61 -6.59 -11.96
C MET A 100 -7.30 -7.81 -12.60
N GLU A 101 -8.31 -7.61 -13.43
CA GLU A 101 -9.01 -8.68 -14.13
C GLU A 101 -8.13 -9.29 -15.22
N GLY A 102 -7.32 -8.48 -15.90
CA GLY A 102 -6.33 -8.94 -16.89
C GLY A 102 -5.28 -9.89 -16.34
N ILE A 103 -4.94 -9.77 -15.04
CA ILE A 103 -4.01 -10.69 -14.36
C ILE A 103 -4.69 -11.86 -13.63
N GLY A 104 -6.02 -11.98 -13.74
CA GLY A 104 -6.81 -13.03 -13.08
C GLY A 104 -7.15 -12.75 -11.61
N GLY A 105 -7.09 -11.49 -11.18
CA GLY A 105 -7.34 -11.04 -9.81
C GLY A 105 -6.09 -11.00 -8.93
N PHE A 106 -6.29 -10.83 -7.62
CA PHE A 106 -5.21 -10.84 -6.63
C PHE A 106 -4.50 -12.19 -6.64
N ALA A 107 -3.17 -12.17 -6.58
CA ALA A 107 -2.35 -13.38 -6.55
C ALA A 107 -2.66 -14.24 -5.31
N THR A 108 -2.64 -15.57 -5.44
CA THR A 108 -2.96 -16.50 -4.33
C THR A 108 -1.83 -17.49 -4.04
N GLN A 109 -0.69 -17.35 -4.72
CA GLN A 109 0.38 -18.34 -4.74
C GLN A 109 1.49 -18.08 -3.72
N THR A 110 1.47 -16.91 -3.06
CA THR A 110 2.47 -16.48 -2.08
C THR A 110 1.77 -15.81 -0.90
N VAL A 111 2.46 -15.74 0.25
CA VAL A 111 2.06 -15.00 1.46
C VAL A 111 2.18 -13.48 1.31
N THR A 112 2.84 -13.01 0.26
CA THR A 112 3.01 -11.61 -0.16
C THR A 112 2.23 -11.35 -1.44
N GLU A 113 0.90 -11.58 -1.38
CA GLU A 113 0.03 -11.51 -2.55
C GLU A 113 0.04 -10.15 -3.23
N ASP A 114 0.30 -9.09 -2.48
CA ASP A 114 0.31 -7.70 -2.88
C ASP A 114 1.43 -7.40 -3.88
N ALA A 115 2.69 -7.60 -3.48
CA ALA A 115 3.86 -7.37 -4.32
C ALA A 115 3.80 -8.23 -5.60
N HIS A 116 3.34 -9.47 -5.49
CA HIS A 116 3.17 -10.35 -6.65
C HIS A 116 2.06 -9.85 -7.60
N THR A 117 0.97 -9.28 -7.06
CA THR A 117 -0.09 -8.69 -7.87
C THR A 117 0.44 -7.50 -8.68
N ALA A 118 1.20 -6.58 -8.05
CA ALA A 118 1.84 -5.46 -8.75
C ALA A 118 2.77 -5.92 -9.89
N LEU A 119 3.64 -6.90 -9.62
CA LEU A 119 4.55 -7.44 -10.62
C LEU A 119 3.81 -8.05 -11.82
N ARG A 120 2.68 -8.74 -11.59
CA ARG A 120 1.88 -9.28 -12.69
C ARG A 120 1.28 -8.19 -13.57
N MET A 121 0.82 -7.09 -12.98
CA MET A 121 0.31 -5.94 -13.73
C MET A 121 1.43 -5.30 -14.57
N GLN A 122 2.60 -5.07 -13.97
CA GLN A 122 3.77 -4.55 -14.69
C GLN A 122 4.22 -5.43 -15.85
N ARG A 123 4.20 -6.76 -15.68
CA ARG A 123 4.51 -7.71 -16.76
C ARG A 123 3.53 -7.66 -17.93
N GLN A 124 2.32 -7.11 -17.74
CA GLN A 124 1.35 -6.87 -18.80
C GLN A 124 1.44 -5.46 -19.39
N GLY A 125 2.43 -4.65 -18.98
CA GLY A 125 2.68 -3.31 -19.50
C GLY A 125 1.94 -2.18 -18.77
N TRP A 126 1.33 -2.48 -17.62
CA TRP A 126 0.76 -1.45 -16.75
C TRP A 126 1.82 -0.78 -15.88
N SER A 127 1.62 0.49 -15.57
CA SER A 127 2.51 1.27 -14.69
C SER A 127 2.01 1.30 -13.25
N THR A 128 2.91 1.53 -12.31
CA THR A 128 2.63 1.70 -10.88
C THR A 128 3.13 3.06 -10.42
N ALA A 129 2.37 3.73 -9.55
CA ALA A 129 2.62 5.09 -9.12
C ALA A 129 2.58 5.22 -7.58
N TYR A 130 3.43 6.07 -7.04
CA TYR A 130 3.49 6.39 -5.61
C TYR A 130 3.22 7.86 -5.36
N LEU A 131 2.28 8.16 -4.47
CA LEU A 131 2.05 9.51 -3.97
C LEU A 131 2.50 9.59 -2.52
N ARG A 132 3.67 10.21 -2.28
CA ARG A 132 4.26 10.41 -0.94
C ARG A 132 3.50 11.45 -0.10
N ILE A 133 2.21 11.22 0.11
CA ILE A 133 1.34 12.00 1.00
C ILE A 133 0.63 11.03 1.93
N PRO A 134 0.80 11.14 3.26
CA PRO A 134 0.02 10.35 4.22
C PRO A 134 -1.46 10.64 4.08
N LEU A 135 -2.23 9.69 3.55
CA LEU A 135 -3.66 9.85 3.29
C LEU A 135 -4.53 8.87 4.08
N ALA A 136 -3.94 7.98 4.87
CA ALA A 136 -4.61 7.12 5.83
C ALA A 136 -3.70 6.90 7.04
N GLY A 137 -4.31 6.73 8.22
CA GLY A 137 -3.61 6.45 9.47
C GLY A 137 -3.98 5.07 10.00
N GLY A 138 -2.98 4.21 10.22
CA GLY A 138 -3.11 2.85 10.75
C GLY A 138 -2.71 2.70 12.21
N LEU A 139 -2.91 1.49 12.76
CA LEU A 139 -2.41 1.10 14.07
C LEU A 139 -1.11 0.30 13.95
N ALA A 140 -0.04 0.78 14.58
CA ALA A 140 1.15 -0.03 14.77
C ALA A 140 0.88 -1.17 15.78
N THR A 141 1.68 -2.23 15.71
CA THR A 141 1.61 -3.36 16.65
C THR A 141 1.82 -2.93 18.10
N GLU A 142 0.93 -3.35 18.99
CA GLU A 142 0.95 -2.95 20.40
C GLU A 142 2.03 -3.67 21.24
N ARG A 143 2.45 -4.88 20.87
CA ARG A 143 3.40 -5.69 21.66
C ARG A 143 4.60 -6.09 20.83
N LEU A 144 5.76 -6.21 21.48
CA LEU A 144 6.99 -6.63 20.80
C LEU A 144 6.85 -8.01 20.14
N ILE A 145 6.17 -8.96 20.80
CA ILE A 145 5.97 -10.31 20.25
C ILE A 145 5.12 -10.30 18.97
N THR A 146 4.09 -9.46 18.90
CA THR A 146 3.26 -9.34 17.69
C THR A 146 3.99 -8.59 16.59
N HIS A 147 4.82 -7.61 16.96
CA HIS A 147 5.72 -6.92 16.03
C HIS A 147 6.71 -7.87 15.36
N ILE A 148 7.41 -8.70 16.15
CA ILE A 148 8.35 -9.70 15.60
C ILE A 148 7.61 -10.68 14.68
N GLY A 149 6.46 -11.20 15.11
CA GLY A 149 5.67 -12.13 14.30
C GLY A 149 5.24 -11.55 12.95
N GLN A 150 4.87 -10.27 12.93
CA GLN A 150 4.53 -9.57 11.68
C GLN A 150 5.75 -9.47 10.74
N ARG A 151 6.92 -9.07 11.26
CA ARG A 151 8.15 -8.91 10.46
C ARG A 151 8.73 -10.22 9.95
N VAL A 152 8.51 -11.34 10.65
CA VAL A 152 8.96 -12.68 10.18
C VAL A 152 8.12 -13.18 9.01
N ARG A 153 6.88 -12.72 8.87
CA ARG A 153 6.01 -13.07 7.74
C ARG A 153 6.37 -12.29 6.47
N TRP A 154 6.88 -11.08 6.63
CA TRP A 154 7.34 -10.20 5.55
C TRP A 154 8.69 -10.64 5.02
#